data_AF-A0A834VQE2-F1
#
_entry.id   AF-A0A834VQE2-F1
#
_cell.length_a   1.000
_cell.length_b   1.000
_cell.length_c   1.000
_cell.angle_alpha   90.00
_cell.angle_beta   90.00
_cell.angle_gamma   90.00
#
_symmetry.space_group_name_H-M   'P 1'
#
loop_
_entity.id
_entity.type
_entity.pdbx_description
1 polymer ?
#
loop_
_entity_poly.entity_id
_entity_poly.type
_entity_poly.pdbx_seq_one_letter_code
_entity_poly.pdbx_strand_id
1 'polypeptide(L)'
;MEKHFTNNLLFYWTGIVALVFQAWLTFLSHATIRTLGYEFFKATHIFAVVVFMVTFFWHCDHTLTSWHYFVATAAVYIPCFVYPWLRSVFEYKWTQKAHIAVEDNGFTRINIPANFHWTQGQHCFLRFTSFGILPAL
;
A
#
# COMPACT_ATOMS: atom_id res chain seq x y z
N MET A 1 21.01 30.76 19.57
CA MET A 1 21.95 29.62 19.60
C MET A 1 21.21 28.29 19.75
N GLU A 2 20.36 28.12 20.77
CA GLU A 2 19.54 26.92 20.99
C GLU A 2 18.67 26.51 19.78
N LYS A 3 17.86 27.41 19.22
CA LYS A 3 17.03 27.13 18.03
C LYS A 3 17.83 26.61 16.83
N HIS A 4 19.05 27.11 16.63
CA HIS A 4 19.92 26.64 15.55
C HIS A 4 20.38 25.20 15.80
N PHE A 5 20.72 24.84 17.04
CA PHE A 5 21.06 23.46 17.38
C PHE A 5 19.86 22.52 17.24
N THR A 6 18.67 22.92 17.70
CA THR A 6 17.45 22.13 17.56
C THR A 6 17.10 21.87 16.10
N ASN A 7 17.19 22.89 15.23
CA ASN A 7 16.91 22.73 13.81
C ASN A 7 17.92 21.81 13.11
N ASN A 8 19.21 21.93 13.43
CA ASN A 8 20.24 21.03 12.88
C ASN A 8 20.06 19.58 13.33
N LEU A 9 19.69 19.37 14.60
CA LEU A 9 19.38 18.05 15.13
C LEU A 9 18.16 17.45 14.42
N LEU A 10 17.09 18.23 14.23
CA LEU A 10 15.90 17.79 13.51
C LEU A 10 16.23 17.38 12.07
N PHE A 11 16.97 18.21 11.33
CA PHE A 11 17.38 17.91 9.96
C PHE A 11 18.21 16.62 9.87
N TYR A 12 19.17 16.45 10.79
CA TYR A 12 20.02 15.27 10.84
C TYR A 12 19.22 13.98 11.11
N TRP A 13 18.34 14.00 12.12
CA TRP A 13 17.56 12.82 12.49
C TRP A 13 16.48 12.47 11.48
N THR A 14 15.79 13.45 10.89
CA THR A 14 14.80 13.17 9.84
C THR A 14 15.45 12.53 8.62
N GLY A 15 16.67 12.94 8.26
CA GLY A 15 17.44 12.35 7.16
C GLY A 15 17.86 10.91 7.44
N ILE A 16 18.39 10.63 8.63
CA ILE A 16 18.77 9.26 9.03
C ILE A 16 17.55 8.34 9.00
N VAL A 17 16.44 8.77 9.61
CA VAL A 17 15.22 7.97 9.66
C VAL A 17 14.70 7.71 8.24
N ALA A 18 14.68 8.74 7.37
CA ALA A 18 14.29 8.57 5.98
C ALA A 18 15.17 7.55 5.25
N LEU A 19 16.49 7.59 5.41
CA LEU A 19 17.41 6.62 4.79
C LEU A 19 17.18 5.19 5.30
N VAL A 20 16.98 5.00 6.59
CA VAL A 20 16.70 3.68 7.18
C VAL A 20 15.42 3.09 6.58
N PHE A 21 14.34 3.87 6.54
CA PHE A 21 13.07 3.39 5.98
C PHE A 21 13.13 3.23 4.45
N GLN A 22 13.90 4.05 3.73
CA GLN A 22 14.15 3.84 2.30
C GLN A 22 14.90 2.53 2.05
N ALA A 23 15.93 2.23 2.85
CA ALA A 23 16.67 0.97 2.76
C ALA A 23 15.74 -0.22 3.04
N TRP A 24 14.91 -0.13 4.09
CA TRP A 24 13.89 -1.12 4.40
C TRP A 24 12.94 -1.37 3.21
N LEU A 25 12.36 -0.31 2.66
CA LEU A 25 11.46 -0.37 1.51
C LEU A 25 12.12 -0.98 0.28
N THR A 26 13.41 -0.77 0.09
CA THR A 26 14.16 -1.29 -1.06
C THR A 26 14.51 -2.77 -0.87
N PHE A 27 15.21 -3.11 0.22
CA PHE A 27 15.75 -4.45 0.41
C PHE A 27 14.66 -5.47 0.76
N LEU A 28 13.71 -5.14 1.64
CA LEU A 28 12.69 -6.12 2.04
C LEU A 28 11.61 -6.34 0.99
N SER A 29 11.55 -5.50 -0.04
CA SER A 29 10.69 -5.72 -1.21
C SER A 29 11.20 -6.80 -2.16
N HIS A 30 12.42 -7.31 -1.92
CA HIS A 30 12.96 -8.39 -2.70
C HIS A 30 12.09 -9.65 -2.58
N ALA A 31 11.88 -10.33 -3.71
CA ALA A 31 10.92 -11.44 -3.81
C ALA A 31 11.22 -12.55 -2.79
N THR A 32 12.50 -12.89 -2.59
CA THR A 32 12.95 -13.92 -1.63
C THR A 32 12.52 -13.63 -0.20
N ILE A 33 12.42 -12.36 0.19
CA ILE A 33 12.02 -11.95 1.54
C ILE A 33 10.49 -11.91 1.62
N ARG A 34 9.85 -11.32 0.62
CA ARG A 34 8.39 -11.19 0.56
C ARG A 34 7.66 -12.54 0.56
N THR A 35 8.26 -13.59 0.02
CA THR A 35 7.70 -14.94 0.02
C THR A 35 7.75 -15.65 1.39
N LEU A 36 8.56 -15.17 2.34
CA LEU A 36 8.64 -15.76 3.69
C LEU A 36 7.40 -15.45 4.53
N GLY A 37 6.70 -14.36 4.22
CA GLY A 37 5.51 -13.94 4.93
C GLY A 37 4.89 -12.72 4.27
N TYR A 38 4.07 -12.94 3.24
CA TYR A 38 3.52 -11.85 2.41
C TYR A 38 2.69 -10.86 3.22
N GLU A 39 1.91 -11.34 4.19
CA GLU A 39 1.06 -10.50 5.04
C GLU A 39 1.88 -9.60 5.97
N PHE A 40 2.91 -10.17 6.61
CA PHE A 40 3.86 -9.41 7.43
C PHE A 40 4.64 -8.39 6.59
N PHE A 41 5.14 -8.81 5.43
CA PHE A 41 5.80 -7.93 4.47
C PHE A 41 4.89 -6.74 4.12
N LYS A 42 3.65 -7.01 3.70
CA LYS A 42 2.69 -5.98 3.28
C LYS A 42 2.42 -4.98 4.40
N ALA A 43 2.14 -5.46 5.62
CA ALA A 43 1.87 -4.60 6.77
C ALA A 43 3.08 -3.70 7.13
N THR A 44 4.27 -4.29 7.25
CA THR A 44 5.50 -3.55 7.58
C THR A 44 5.96 -2.64 6.46
N HIS A 45 5.73 -3.01 5.20
CA HIS A 45 6.05 -2.18 4.03
C HIS A 45 5.15 -0.94 3.99
N ILE A 46 3.83 -1.09 4.19
CA ILE A 46 2.91 0.07 4.24
C ILE A 46 3.29 1.00 5.40
N PHE A 47 3.60 0.46 6.58
CA PHE A 47 4.10 1.24 7.71
C PHE A 47 5.37 2.02 7.34
N ALA A 48 6.35 1.35 6.74
CA ALA A 48 7.60 1.97 6.31
C ALA A 48 7.38 3.07 5.26
N VAL A 49 6.44 2.91 4.32
CA VAL A 49 6.07 3.96 3.34
C VAL A 49 5.57 5.20 4.06
N VAL A 50 4.67 5.06 5.03
CA VAL A 50 4.12 6.20 5.77
C VAL A 50 5.22 6.94 6.52
N VAL A 51 6.06 6.22 7.26
CA VAL A 51 7.16 6.84 8.02
C VAL A 51 8.16 7.52 7.08
N PHE A 52 8.56 6.87 6.00
CA PHE A 52 9.44 7.44 4.98
C PHE A 52 8.86 8.73 4.38
N MET A 53 7.61 8.71 3.92
CA MET A 53 7.00 9.86 3.25
C MET A 53 6.90 11.08 4.17
N VAL A 54 6.53 10.88 5.44
CA VAL A 54 6.42 11.97 6.43
C VAL A 54 7.81 12.53 6.77
N THR A 55 8.77 11.65 7.09
CA THR A 55 10.13 12.08 7.48
C THR A 55 10.89 12.70 6.32
N PHE A 56 10.72 12.19 5.10
CA PHE A 56 11.34 12.75 3.90
C PHE A 56 10.73 14.11 3.52
N PHE A 57 9.42 14.30 3.67
CA PHE A 57 8.77 15.60 3.47
C PHE A 57 9.34 16.67 4.42
N TRP A 58 9.48 16.33 5.71
CA TRP A 58 10.09 17.23 6.69
C TRP A 58 11.58 17.44 6.47
N HIS A 59 12.32 16.40 6.09
CA HIS A 59 13.75 16.50 5.83
C HIS A 59 14.06 17.44 4.66
N CYS A 60 13.28 17.35 3.57
CA CYS A 60 13.49 18.20 2.41
C CYS A 60 13.18 19.68 2.67
N ASP A 61 12.27 20.01 3.58
CA ASP A 61 11.94 21.39 3.99
C ASP A 61 11.82 22.39 2.82
N HIS A 62 11.04 22.04 1.80
CA HIS A 62 10.83 22.83 0.57
C HIS A 62 12.10 23.10 -0.28
N THR A 63 13.23 22.50 0.07
CA THR A 63 14.47 22.56 -0.72
C THR A 63 14.19 22.13 -2.16
N LEU A 64 14.66 22.91 -3.14
CA LEU A 64 14.44 22.67 -4.57
C LEU A 64 12.98 22.43 -4.94
N THR A 65 12.05 23.18 -4.32
CA THR A 65 10.58 23.06 -4.53
C THR A 65 10.02 21.66 -4.28
N SER A 66 10.72 20.83 -3.52
CA SER A 66 10.35 19.45 -3.19
C SER A 66 8.88 19.27 -2.78
N TRP A 67 8.31 20.19 -2.02
CA TRP A 67 6.90 20.13 -1.60
C TRP A 67 5.92 20.11 -2.77
N HIS A 68 6.21 20.80 -3.87
CA HIS A 68 5.37 20.76 -5.06
C HIS A 68 5.28 19.34 -5.63
N TYR A 69 6.37 18.58 -5.60
CA TYR A 69 6.41 17.18 -6.04
C TYR A 69 5.59 16.28 -5.11
N PHE A 70 5.67 16.47 -3.79
CA PHE A 70 4.84 15.72 -2.84
C PHE A 70 3.36 16.01 -3.03
N VAL A 71 2.97 17.29 -3.12
CA VAL A 71 1.57 17.71 -3.29
C VAL A 71 1.02 17.19 -4.62
N ALA A 72 1.76 17.33 -5.72
CA ALA A 72 1.35 16.81 -7.02
C ALA A 72 1.16 15.28 -6.99
N THR A 73 2.10 14.57 -6.36
CA THR A 73 2.00 13.11 -6.20
C THR A 73 0.79 12.73 -5.37
N ALA A 74 0.55 13.39 -4.24
CA ALA A 74 -0.60 13.12 -3.38
C ALA A 74 -1.94 13.44 -4.09
N ALA A 75 -2.00 14.57 -4.81
CA ALA A 75 -3.18 15.00 -5.54
C ALA A 75 -3.60 14.01 -6.64
N VAL A 76 -2.65 13.29 -7.24
CA VAL A 76 -2.94 12.25 -8.24
C VAL A 76 -3.16 10.89 -7.59
N TYR A 77 -2.25 10.47 -6.71
CA TYR A 77 -2.23 9.11 -6.16
C TYR A 77 -3.40 8.84 -5.21
N ILE A 78 -3.72 9.79 -4.32
CA ILE A 78 -4.76 9.58 -3.29
C ILE A 78 -6.14 9.36 -3.94
N PRO A 79 -6.61 10.18 -4.90
CA PRO A 79 -7.88 9.92 -5.58
C PRO A 79 -7.88 8.57 -6.33
N CYS A 80 -6.82 8.25 -7.06
CA CYS A 80 -6.68 6.97 -7.77
C CYS A 80 -6.73 5.77 -6.82
N PHE A 81 -6.18 5.91 -5.61
CA PHE A 81 -6.24 4.88 -4.58
C PHE A 81 -7.62 4.81 -3.92
N VAL A 82 -8.18 5.94 -3.47
CA VAL A 82 -9.42 5.99 -2.69
C VAL A 82 -10.65 5.64 -3.53
N TYR A 83 -10.72 6.07 -4.79
CA TYR A 83 -11.90 5.88 -5.63
C TYR A 83 -12.30 4.39 -5.81
N PRO A 84 -11.39 3.46 -6.17
CA PRO A 84 -11.71 2.03 -6.23
C PRO A 84 -12.14 1.43 -4.88
N TRP A 85 -11.62 1.95 -3.76
CA TRP A 85 -12.05 1.52 -2.42
C TRP A 85 -13.47 1.96 -2.13
N LEU A 86 -13.81 3.23 -2.36
CA LEU A 86 -15.17 3.74 -2.21
C LEU A 86 -16.14 2.95 -3.11
N ARG A 87 -15.78 2.72 -4.37
CA ARG A 87 -16.58 1.89 -5.29
C ARG A 87 -16.81 0.48 -4.71
N SER A 88 -15.76 -0.17 -4.21
CA SER A 88 -15.86 -1.50 -3.60
C SER A 88 -16.78 -1.53 -2.38
N VAL A 89 -16.74 -0.48 -1.54
CA VAL A 89 -17.60 -0.36 -0.35
C VAL A 89 -19.05 -0.13 -0.73
N PHE A 90 -19.32 0.87 -1.58
CA PHE A 90 -20.67 1.37 -1.81
C PHE A 90 -21.43 0.64 -2.93
N GLU A 91 -20.76 0.25 -4.00
CA GLU A 91 -21.43 -0.45 -5.12
C GLU A 91 -21.49 -1.96 -4.88
N TYR A 92 -20.39 -2.57 -4.40
CA TYR A 92 -20.26 -4.02 -4.34
C TYR A 92 -20.45 -4.63 -2.95
N LYS A 93 -20.41 -3.82 -1.88
CA LYS A 93 -20.56 -4.22 -0.47
C LYS A 93 -19.48 -5.17 0.04
N TRP A 94 -19.15 -5.09 1.32
CA TRP A 94 -18.14 -5.97 1.96
C TRP A 94 -18.67 -7.35 2.35
N THR A 95 -19.97 -7.61 2.14
CA THR A 95 -20.64 -8.84 2.58
C THR A 95 -20.64 -9.96 1.54
N GLN A 96 -20.12 -9.70 0.34
CA GLN A 96 -20.08 -10.71 -0.72
C GLN A 96 -19.07 -11.81 -0.37
N LYS A 97 -19.49 -13.06 -0.51
CA LYS A 97 -18.63 -14.22 -0.31
C LYS A 97 -18.24 -14.81 -1.67
N ALA A 98 -16.95 -15.09 -1.83
CA ALA A 98 -16.45 -15.85 -2.96
C ALA A 98 -16.33 -17.33 -2.57
N HIS A 99 -16.60 -18.22 -3.52
CA HIS A 99 -16.29 -19.63 -3.40
C HIS A 99 -14.99 -19.92 -4.13
N ILE A 100 -14.06 -20.57 -3.43
CA ILE A 100 -12.73 -20.88 -3.96
C ILE A 100 -12.60 -22.40 -4.00
N ALA A 101 -12.25 -22.94 -5.17
CA ALA A 101 -11.98 -24.36 -5.36
C ALA A 101 -10.63 -24.53 -6.09
N VAL A 102 -9.90 -25.59 -5.74
CA VAL A 102 -8.72 -26.02 -6.49
C VAL A 102 -9.16 -27.15 -7.41
N GLU A 103 -8.98 -26.96 -8.71
CA GLU A 103 -9.33 -27.93 -9.74
C GLU A 103 -8.23 -28.99 -9.89
N ASP A 104 -8.56 -30.14 -10.48
CA ASP A 104 -7.63 -31.30 -10.60
C ASP A 104 -6.34 -30.98 -11.36
N ASN A 105 -6.37 -29.96 -12.22
CA ASN A 105 -5.22 -29.49 -12.99
C ASN A 105 -4.39 -28.41 -12.23
N GLY A 106 -4.65 -28.18 -10.95
CA GLY A 106 -3.92 -27.23 -10.10
C GLY A 106 -4.33 -25.77 -10.27
N PHE A 107 -5.37 -25.48 -11.06
CA PHE A 107 -5.90 -24.11 -11.18
C PHE A 107 -6.84 -23.77 -10.03
N THR A 108 -6.75 -22.54 -9.53
CA THR A 108 -7.70 -22.02 -8.53
C THR A 108 -8.89 -21.38 -9.23
N ARG A 109 -10.07 -21.98 -9.12
CA ARG A 109 -11.34 -21.40 -9.57
C ARG A 109 -11.93 -20.52 -8.47
N ILE A 110 -12.27 -19.29 -8.82
CA ILE A 110 -12.90 -18.32 -7.90
C ILE A 110 -14.27 -17.94 -8.49
N ASN A 111 -15.33 -18.31 -7.79
CA ASN A 111 -16.70 -17.94 -8.14
C ASN A 111 -17.16 -16.79 -7.23
N ILE A 112 -17.59 -15.68 -7.83
CA ILE A 112 -18.12 -14.51 -7.12
C ILE A 112 -19.56 -14.21 -7.56
N PRO A 113 -20.41 -13.65 -6.68
CA PRO A 113 -21.68 -13.09 -7.10
C PRO A 113 -21.44 -11.87 -7.98
N ALA A 114 -21.87 -11.94 -9.25
CA ALA A 114 -21.76 -10.84 -10.20
C ALA A 114 -23.03 -9.98 -10.18
N ASN A 115 -23.02 -8.93 -9.35
CA ASN A 115 -24.10 -7.94 -9.29
C ASN A 115 -23.81 -6.71 -10.18
N PHE A 116 -23.21 -6.92 -11.34
CA PHE A 116 -22.86 -5.87 -12.30
C PHE A 116 -22.92 -6.39 -13.74
N HIS A 117 -23.08 -5.46 -14.69
CA HIS A 117 -23.03 -5.80 -16.10
C HIS A 117 -21.59 -5.96 -16.58
N TRP A 118 -21.31 -7.01 -17.35
CA TRP A 118 -20.01 -7.27 -17.94
C TRP A 118 -20.15 -7.86 -19.34
N THR A 119 -19.12 -7.68 -20.16
CA THR A 119 -19.03 -8.21 -21.52
C THR A 119 -17.81 -9.11 -21.69
N GLN A 120 -17.82 -9.95 -22.72
CA GLN A 120 -16.75 -10.91 -22.99
C GLN A 120 -15.40 -10.21 -23.14
N GLY A 121 -14.36 -10.77 -22.52
CA GLY A 121 -13.00 -10.24 -22.52
C GLY A 121 -12.69 -9.19 -21.45
N GLN A 122 -13.66 -8.79 -20.62
CA GLN A 122 -13.40 -7.89 -19.49
C GLN A 122 -12.73 -8.61 -18.31
N HIS A 123 -11.93 -7.86 -17.56
CA HIS A 123 -11.28 -8.32 -16.33
C HIS A 123 -11.78 -7.53 -15.12
N CYS A 124 -11.75 -8.15 -13.95
CA CYS A 124 -12.04 -7.48 -12.68
C CYS A 124 -10.91 -7.70 -11.66
N PHE A 125 -10.80 -6.79 -10.70
CA PHE A 125 -9.89 -6.93 -9.57
C PHE A 125 -10.67 -7.37 -8.35
N LEU A 126 -10.26 -8.48 -7.75
CA LEU A 126 -10.85 -9.00 -6.53
C LEU A 126 -10.05 -8.52 -5.32
N ARG A 127 -10.77 -8.17 -4.24
CA ARG A 127 -10.17 -7.82 -2.94
C ARG A 127 -10.70 -8.76 -1.87
N PHE A 128 -9.81 -9.56 -1.31
CA PHE A 128 -10.12 -10.44 -0.19
C PHE A 128 -9.66 -9.78 1.11
N THR A 129 -10.60 -9.48 2.00
CA THR A 129 -10.33 -8.81 3.29
C THR A 129 -10.02 -9.78 4.42
N SER A 130 -10.09 -11.10 4.17
CA SER A 130 -9.78 -12.12 5.19
C SER A 130 -8.30 -12.12 5.58
N PHE A 131 -7.40 -11.51 4.78
CA PHE A 131 -5.95 -11.48 5.01
C PHE A 131 -5.32 -12.86 5.29
N GLY A 132 -6.00 -13.96 4.93
CA GLY A 132 -5.58 -15.32 5.27
C GLY A 132 -5.63 -15.66 6.77
N ILE A 133 -6.26 -14.81 7.59
CA ILE A 133 -6.34 -14.97 9.05
C ILE A 133 -7.48 -15.92 9.43
N LEU A 134 -8.57 -15.93 8.65
CA LEU A 134 -9.70 -16.82 8.89
C LEU A 134 -9.55 -18.09 8.03
N PRO A 135 -9.73 -19.29 8.64
CA PRO A 135 -9.80 -20.53 7.87
C PRO A 135 -10.92 -20.44 6.83
N ALA A 136 -10.68 -21.02 5.66
CA ALA A 136 -11.75 -21.29 4.71
C ALA A 136 -12.71 -22.29 5.38
N LEU A 137 -13.91 -21.82 5.75
CA LEU A 137 -15.01 -22.66 6.21
C LEU A 137 -15.65 -23.39 5.02
#